data_AF-A0A969M5V6-F1
#
_entry.id   AF-A0A969M5V6-F1
#
_cell.length_a   1.000
_cell.length_b   1.000
_cell.length_c   1.000
_cell.angle_alpha   90.00
_cell.angle_beta   90.00
_cell.angle_gamma   90.00
#
_symmetry.space_group_name_H-M   'P 1'
#
loop_
_entity.id
_entity.type
_entity.pdbx_description
1 polymer ?
#
loop_
_entity_poly.entity_id
_entity_poly.type
_entity_poly.pdbx_seq_one_letter_code
_entity_poly.pdbx_strand_id
1 'polypeptide(L)'
;MNNPAFLVTATGVIVVDPGWSIQTGEMVLRQIRKVTDKPLLAVLNTHVHGDHWLGNQAMLAVAPQVPIYGHPEMLKLVAEGAGEEWVQRMMSATEGATEGTVAEGPAHPLEDNETLSIGGLTFKTHYYPHVHSTSDLMFEIPDSERGQDQVGVASGRNAGICGDH
;
A
#
# COMPACT_ATOMS: atom_id res chain seq x y z
N MET A 1 4.77 -9.97 8.00
CA MET A 1 3.54 -9.33 8.50
C MET A 1 3.79 -7.83 8.46
N ASN A 2 2.97 -7.08 7.73
CA ASN A 2 3.18 -5.65 7.48
C ASN A 2 2.36 -4.75 8.43
N ASN A 3 2.47 -3.43 8.23
CA ASN A 3 1.62 -2.43 8.87
C ASN A 3 1.06 -1.46 7.81
N PRO A 4 -0.18 -1.63 7.36
CA PRO A 4 -0.78 -0.75 6.37
C PRO A 4 -0.92 0.68 6.87
N ALA A 5 -0.62 1.64 6.00
CA ALA A 5 -0.78 3.06 6.26
C ALA A 5 -1.69 3.70 5.20
N PHE A 6 -2.27 4.84 5.53
CA PHE A 6 -2.98 5.67 4.57
C PHE A 6 -2.78 7.15 4.86
N LEU A 7 -2.83 7.94 3.80
CA LEU A 7 -2.69 9.40 3.84
C LEU A 7 -4.02 10.00 3.43
N VAL A 8 -4.60 10.83 4.30
CA VAL A 8 -5.76 11.65 3.94
C VAL A 8 -5.25 12.97 3.37
N THR A 9 -5.43 13.13 2.06
CA THR A 9 -5.02 14.32 1.31
C THR A 9 -6.19 15.30 1.15
N ALA A 10 -5.96 16.44 0.49
CA ALA A 10 -7.04 17.40 0.22
C ALA A 10 -8.19 16.77 -0.59
N THR A 11 -7.88 15.96 -1.60
CA THR A 11 -8.86 15.47 -2.59
C THR A 11 -9.19 13.98 -2.48
N GLY A 12 -8.46 13.23 -1.65
CA GLY A 12 -8.63 11.78 -1.59
C GLY A 12 -7.71 11.06 -0.60
N VAL A 13 -7.72 9.74 -0.63
CA VAL A 13 -6.89 8.87 0.22
C VAL A 13 -5.86 8.14 -0.63
N ILE A 14 -4.62 8.05 -0.15
CA ILE A 14 -3.57 7.21 -0.72
C ILE A 14 -3.30 6.10 0.29
N VAL A 15 -3.27 4.84 -0.16
CA VAL A 15 -2.96 3.69 0.71
C VAL A 15 -1.55 3.20 0.43
N VAL A 16 -0.80 2.90 1.49
CA VAL A 16 0.53 2.29 1.40
C VAL A 16 0.46 0.91 2.00
N ASP A 17 0.84 -0.09 1.19
CA ASP A 17 0.89 -1.50 1.56
C ASP A 17 -0.40 -2.03 2.23
N PRO A 18 -1.48 -2.31 1.47
CA PRO A 18 -2.80 -2.68 2.02
C PRO A 18 -2.85 -4.03 2.74
N GLY A 19 -1.72 -4.73 2.87
CA GLY A 19 -1.59 -5.94 3.67
C GLY A 19 -1.64 -7.22 2.86
N TRP A 20 -1.91 -8.32 3.55
CA TRP A 20 -1.55 -9.66 3.06
C TRP A 20 -2.69 -10.50 2.49
N SER A 21 -3.90 -9.97 2.42
CA SER A 21 -5.06 -10.69 1.89
C SER A 21 -6.24 -9.76 1.61
N ILE A 22 -7.25 -10.28 0.90
CA ILE A 22 -8.52 -9.58 0.70
C ILE A 22 -9.16 -9.16 2.03
N GLN A 23 -9.14 -10.03 3.04
CA GLN A 23 -9.71 -9.75 4.36
C GLN A 23 -9.00 -8.58 5.06
N THR A 24 -7.66 -8.53 4.96
CA THR A 24 -6.87 -7.42 5.52
C THR A 24 -7.11 -6.13 4.75
N GLY A 25 -7.15 -6.17 3.42
CA GLY A 25 -7.46 -5.01 2.59
C GLY A 25 -8.86 -4.44 2.88
N GLU A 26 -9.87 -5.29 3.05
CA GLU A 26 -11.21 -4.87 3.47
C GLU A 26 -11.20 -4.23 4.87
N MET A 27 -10.39 -4.76 5.79
CA MET A 27 -10.22 -4.16 7.11
C MET A 27 -9.60 -2.76 7.01
N VAL A 28 -8.57 -2.58 6.17
CA VAL A 28 -7.95 -1.27 5.90
C VAL A 28 -8.99 -0.29 5.39
N LEU A 29 -9.80 -0.68 4.39
CA LEU A 29 -10.90 0.15 3.89
C LEU A 29 -11.90 0.53 4.99
N ARG A 30 -12.27 -0.41 5.86
CA ARG A 30 -13.15 -0.11 7.01
C ARG A 30 -12.53 0.90 7.98
N GLN A 31 -11.22 0.85 8.23
CA GLN A 31 -10.57 1.84 9.09
C GLN A 31 -10.49 3.21 8.43
N ILE A 32 -10.17 3.27 7.13
CA ILE A 32 -10.18 4.51 6.35
C ILE A 32 -11.54 5.18 6.44
N ARG A 33 -12.64 4.42 6.30
CA ARG A 33 -14.01 4.94 6.37
C ARG A 33 -14.42 5.50 7.74
N LYS A 34 -13.71 5.16 8.82
CA LYS A 34 -13.92 5.81 10.12
C LYS A 34 -13.27 7.20 10.19
N VAL A 35 -12.28 7.46 9.33
CA VAL A 35 -11.52 8.71 9.32
C VAL A 35 -12.02 9.64 8.21
N THR A 36 -12.39 9.10 7.04
CA THR A 36 -12.82 9.93 5.91
C THR A 36 -13.69 9.19 4.88
N ASP A 37 -14.61 9.92 4.26
CA ASP A 37 -15.42 9.47 3.12
C ASP A 37 -14.79 9.80 1.76
N LYS A 38 -13.58 10.38 1.76
CA LYS A 38 -12.87 10.76 0.53
C LYS A 38 -12.57 9.53 -0.36
N PRO A 39 -12.50 9.73 -1.69
CA PRO A 39 -12.24 8.64 -2.64
C PRO A 39 -10.80 8.13 -2.53
N LEU A 40 -10.57 6.87 -2.90
CA LEU A 40 -9.22 6.32 -3.04
C LEU A 40 -8.57 6.88 -4.31
N LEU A 41 -7.36 7.42 -4.20
CA LEU A 41 -6.61 8.03 -5.31
C LEU A 41 -5.53 7.13 -5.86
N ALA A 42 -4.85 6.37 -4.99
CA ALA A 42 -3.75 5.51 -5.37
C ALA A 42 -3.45 4.47 -4.29
N VAL A 43 -2.78 3.40 -4.71
CA VAL A 43 -2.11 2.46 -3.82
C VAL A 43 -0.62 2.49 -4.13
N LEU A 44 0.22 2.59 -3.11
CA LEU A 44 1.67 2.56 -3.20
C LEU A 44 2.16 1.25 -2.58
N ASN A 45 2.83 0.40 -3.36
CA ASN A 45 3.46 -0.82 -2.87
C ASN A 45 4.96 -0.61 -2.72
N THR A 46 5.48 -0.94 -1.53
CA THR A 46 6.88 -0.71 -1.20
C THR A 46 7.83 -1.77 -1.76
N HIS A 47 7.39 -3.02 -1.88
CA HIS A 47 8.20 -4.12 -2.43
C HIS A 47 7.37 -5.40 -2.70
N VAL A 48 8.03 -6.41 -3.28
CA VAL A 48 7.41 -7.65 -3.79
C VAL A 48 6.85 -8.62 -2.74
N HIS A 49 7.13 -8.46 -1.45
CA HIS A 49 6.60 -9.40 -0.46
C HIS A 49 5.08 -9.29 -0.35
N GLY A 50 4.39 -10.41 -0.59
CA GLY A 50 2.92 -10.44 -0.68
C GLY A 50 2.19 -9.97 0.57
N ASP A 51 2.83 -10.01 1.74
CA ASP A 51 2.23 -9.47 2.94
C ASP A 51 2.07 -7.94 2.95
N HIS A 52 2.65 -7.25 1.97
CA HIS A 52 2.49 -5.82 1.76
C HIS A 52 1.38 -5.47 0.76
N TRP A 53 1.08 -6.31 -0.22
CA TRP A 53 0.28 -5.90 -1.39
C TRP A 53 -0.83 -6.86 -1.81
N LEU A 54 -0.95 -8.07 -1.24
CA LEU A 54 -2.08 -8.96 -1.57
C LEU A 54 -3.46 -8.36 -1.20
N GLY A 55 -3.49 -7.36 -0.30
CA GLY A 55 -4.67 -6.56 -0.02
C GLY A 55 -5.10 -5.61 -1.16
N ASN A 56 -4.31 -5.47 -2.23
CA ASN A 56 -4.64 -4.68 -3.42
C ASN A 56 -5.97 -5.11 -4.03
N GLN A 57 -6.31 -6.41 -3.96
CA GLN A 57 -7.58 -6.95 -4.43
C GLN A 57 -8.79 -6.20 -3.82
N ALA A 58 -8.72 -5.86 -2.53
CA ALA A 58 -9.79 -5.10 -1.86
C ALA A 58 -9.91 -3.67 -2.41
N MET A 59 -8.76 -3.03 -2.70
CA MET A 59 -8.70 -1.67 -3.22
C MET A 59 -9.33 -1.60 -4.62
N LEU A 60 -9.00 -2.56 -5.48
CA LEU A 60 -9.58 -2.67 -6.82
C LEU A 60 -11.08 -3.00 -6.80
N ALA A 61 -11.53 -3.78 -5.81
CA ALA A 61 -12.96 -4.09 -5.67
C ALA A 61 -13.82 -2.83 -5.44
N VAL A 62 -13.30 -1.82 -4.74
CA VAL A 62 -14.02 -0.55 -4.49
C VAL A 62 -13.67 0.56 -5.48
N ALA A 63 -12.51 0.50 -6.12
CA ALA A 63 -12.04 1.46 -7.11
C ALA A 63 -11.29 0.73 -8.24
N PRO A 64 -12.01 0.17 -9.23
CA PRO A 64 -11.40 -0.71 -10.26
C PRO A 64 -10.33 -0.06 -11.14
N GLN A 65 -10.28 1.27 -11.19
CA GLN A 65 -9.30 2.04 -11.96
C GLN A 65 -8.29 2.78 -11.07
N VAL A 66 -8.21 2.46 -9.77
CA VAL A 66 -7.22 3.09 -8.90
C VAL A 66 -5.82 2.71 -9.38
N PRO A 67 -4.92 3.67 -9.61
CA PRO A 67 -3.55 3.36 -9.97
C PRO A 67 -2.83 2.70 -8.78
N ILE A 68 -2.20 1.56 -9.05
CA ILE A 68 -1.33 0.85 -8.11
C ILE A 68 0.10 0.98 -8.59
N TYR A 69 0.93 1.65 -7.79
CA TYR A 69 2.32 1.94 -8.09
C TYR A 69 3.26 1.00 -7.36
N GLY A 70 4.40 0.68 -7.99
CA GLY A 70 5.46 -0.11 -7.37
C GLY A 70 6.76 -0.06 -8.14
N HIS A 71 7.78 -0.72 -7.60
CA HIS A 71 9.10 -0.83 -8.23
C HIS A 71 9.03 -1.65 -9.54
N PRO A 72 9.69 -1.27 -10.64
CA PRO A 72 9.69 -2.01 -11.91
C PRO A 72 10.07 -3.49 -11.76
N GLU A 73 11.08 -3.80 -10.95
CA GLU A 73 11.45 -5.21 -10.66
C GLU A 73 10.33 -5.95 -9.91
N MET A 74 9.54 -5.29 -9.04
CA MET A 74 8.36 -5.93 -8.43
C MET A 74 7.34 -6.29 -9.51
N LEU A 75 7.04 -5.38 -10.45
CA LEU A 75 6.10 -5.65 -11.55
C LEU A 75 6.54 -6.89 -12.34
N LYS A 76 7.83 -6.98 -12.65
CA LYS A 76 8.42 -8.13 -13.35
C LYS A 76 8.30 -9.42 -12.53
N LEU A 77 8.71 -9.42 -11.26
CA LEU A 77 8.66 -10.61 -10.40
C LEU A 77 7.22 -11.10 -10.19
N VAL A 78 6.27 -10.18 -10.05
CA VAL A 78 4.84 -10.54 -9.95
C VAL A 78 4.36 -11.16 -11.25
N ALA A 79 4.72 -10.62 -12.41
CA ALA A 79 4.41 -11.23 -13.71
C ALA A 79 5.08 -12.61 -13.92
N GLU A 80 6.19 -12.88 -13.22
CA GLU A 80 6.90 -14.16 -13.22
C GLU A 80 6.33 -15.19 -12.22
N GLY A 81 5.32 -14.82 -11.42
CA GLY A 81 4.59 -15.73 -10.52
C GLY A 81 4.83 -15.51 -9.03
N ALA A 82 5.59 -14.47 -8.64
CA ALA A 82 5.85 -14.19 -7.23
C ALA A 82 4.55 -13.93 -6.44
N GLY A 83 3.51 -13.40 -7.08
CA GLY A 83 2.21 -13.15 -6.46
C GLY A 83 1.54 -14.45 -5.99
N GLU A 84 1.44 -15.43 -6.88
CA GLU A 84 0.84 -16.73 -6.63
C GLU A 84 1.61 -17.49 -5.56
N GLU A 85 2.95 -17.44 -5.59
CA GLU A 85 3.80 -18.03 -4.55
C GLU A 85 3.48 -17.46 -3.16
N TRP A 86 3.31 -16.14 -3.06
CA TRP A 86 2.93 -15.50 -1.80
C TRP A 86 1.51 -15.86 -1.37
N VAL A 87 0.54 -15.95 -2.30
CA VAL A 87 -0.82 -16.41 -1.98
C VAL A 87 -0.78 -17.80 -1.34
N GLN A 88 -0.04 -18.75 -1.93
CA GLN A 88 0.09 -20.10 -1.39
C GLN A 88 0.79 -20.12 -0.03
N ARG A 89 1.82 -19.29 0.13
CA ARG A 89 2.56 -19.14 1.39
C ARG A 89 1.66 -18.61 2.50
N MET A 90 0.87 -17.57 2.22
CA MET A 90 -0.06 -16.99 3.20
C MET A 90 -1.19 -17.96 3.54
N MET A 91 -1.73 -18.68 2.53
CA MET A 91 -2.75 -19.70 2.76
C MET A 91 -2.28 -20.77 3.74
N SER A 92 -1.07 -21.28 3.51
CA SER A 92 -0.46 -22.30 4.36
C SER A 92 -0.14 -21.78 5.76
N ALA A 93 0.48 -20.58 5.84
CA ALA A 93 0.91 -20.00 7.11
C ALA A 93 -0.26 -19.56 8.01
N THR A 94 -1.44 -19.35 7.44
CA THR A 94 -2.64 -18.89 8.16
C THR A 94 -3.70 -19.98 8.31
N GLU A 95 -3.37 -21.23 7.97
CA GLU A 95 -4.29 -22.37 8.03
C GLU A 95 -5.61 -22.11 7.26
N GLY A 96 -5.52 -21.42 6.12
CA GLY A 96 -6.66 -21.10 5.26
C GLY A 96 -7.36 -19.77 5.55
N ALA A 97 -6.94 -18.98 6.54
CA ALA A 97 -7.61 -17.72 6.87
C ALA A 97 -7.58 -16.64 5.76
N THR A 98 -6.71 -16.82 4.75
CA THR A 98 -6.62 -15.94 3.57
C THR A 98 -7.32 -16.49 2.33
N GLU A 99 -8.23 -17.46 2.48
CA GLU A 99 -9.03 -18.03 1.38
C GLU A 99 -9.68 -16.93 0.52
N GLY A 100 -9.68 -17.13 -0.81
CA GLY A 100 -10.25 -16.16 -1.77
C GLY A 100 -9.33 -14.99 -2.15
N THR A 101 -8.13 -14.90 -1.57
CA THR A 101 -7.13 -13.90 -1.97
C THR A 101 -6.57 -14.22 -3.35
N VAL A 102 -6.54 -13.21 -4.22
CA VAL A 102 -5.91 -13.23 -5.55
C VAL A 102 -4.82 -12.17 -5.58
N ALA A 103 -3.71 -12.49 -6.23
CA ALA A 103 -2.59 -11.57 -6.39
C ALA A 103 -2.91 -10.51 -7.46
N GLU A 104 -3.17 -9.28 -7.02
CA GLU A 104 -3.39 -8.12 -7.89
C GLU A 104 -2.19 -7.17 -7.77
N GLY A 105 -1.24 -7.31 -8.70
CA GLY A 105 0.03 -6.57 -8.67
C GLY A 105 -0.08 -5.10 -9.07
N PRO A 106 1.00 -4.31 -8.86
CA PRO A 106 1.10 -2.96 -9.41
C PRO A 106 1.09 -2.99 -10.95
N ALA A 107 0.51 -1.94 -11.54
CA ALA A 107 0.48 -1.72 -12.99
C ALA A 107 1.30 -0.50 -13.42
N HIS A 108 1.67 0.36 -12.47
CA HIS A 108 2.39 1.61 -12.72
C HIS A 108 3.79 1.53 -12.11
N PRO A 109 4.85 1.41 -12.92
CA PRO A 109 6.21 1.50 -12.40
C PRO A 109 6.50 2.93 -11.93
N LEU A 110 7.32 3.07 -10.90
CA LEU A 110 7.94 4.34 -10.51
C LEU A 110 9.44 4.17 -10.45
N GLU A 111 10.17 5.06 -11.09
CA GLU A 111 11.64 5.05 -11.18
C GLU A 111 12.33 5.60 -9.93
N ASP A 112 13.65 5.37 -9.81
CA ASP A 112 14.45 5.99 -8.76
C ASP A 112 14.50 7.51 -8.93
N ASN A 113 14.41 8.25 -7.81
CA ASN A 113 14.38 9.71 -7.79
C ASN A 113 13.25 10.34 -8.63
N GLU A 114 12.22 9.59 -8.99
CA GLU A 114 11.01 10.09 -9.63
C GLU A 114 10.18 10.91 -8.64
N THR A 115 9.43 11.87 -9.19
CA THR A 115 8.47 12.68 -8.43
C THR A 115 7.06 12.34 -8.86
N LEU A 116 6.22 11.96 -7.90
CA LEU A 116 4.82 11.61 -8.09
C LEU A 116 3.94 12.59 -7.33
N SER A 117 3.00 13.25 -8.00
CA SER A 117 2.07 14.18 -7.36
C SER A 117 0.64 13.63 -7.37
N ILE A 118 0.10 13.37 -6.18
CA ILE A 118 -1.24 12.80 -5.98
C ILE A 118 -1.91 13.48 -4.80
N GLY A 119 -3.16 13.91 -4.96
CA GLY A 119 -3.93 14.45 -3.84
C GLY A 119 -3.48 15.82 -3.32
N GLY A 120 -2.59 16.49 -4.05
CA GLY A 120 -1.91 17.71 -3.60
C GLY A 120 -0.62 17.45 -2.83
N LEU A 121 -0.26 16.18 -2.59
CA LEU A 121 1.03 15.80 -2.04
C LEU A 121 2.01 15.48 -3.17
N THR A 122 3.28 15.72 -2.90
CA THR A 122 4.39 15.34 -3.77
C THR A 122 5.21 14.29 -3.06
N PHE A 123 5.42 13.16 -3.72
CA PHE A 123 6.24 12.06 -3.25
C PHE A 123 7.51 12.01 -4.07
N LYS A 124 8.65 11.90 -3.42
CA LYS A 124 9.91 11.52 -4.06
C LYS A 124 10.18 10.04 -3.82
N THR A 125 10.45 9.29 -4.87
CA THR A 125 10.80 7.88 -4.78
C THR A 125 12.31 7.69 -4.60
N HIS A 126 12.68 6.65 -3.85
CA HIS A 126 14.07 6.28 -3.66
C HIS A 126 14.21 4.77 -3.74
N TYR A 127 15.13 4.31 -4.59
CA TYR A 127 15.53 2.92 -4.67
C TYR A 127 16.71 2.67 -3.74
N TYR A 128 16.66 1.53 -3.06
CA TYR A 128 17.83 1.03 -2.35
C TYR A 128 18.02 -0.44 -2.69
N PRO A 129 18.95 -0.77 -3.60
CA PRO A 129 19.13 -2.15 -4.00
C PRO A 129 19.64 -2.98 -2.82
N HIS A 130 18.99 -4.13 -2.55
CA HIS A 130 19.39 -5.15 -1.58
C HIS A 130 19.33 -4.73 -0.10
N VAL A 131 18.31 -3.99 0.32
CA VAL A 131 18.09 -3.74 1.76
C VAL A 131 17.24 -4.85 2.36
N HIS A 132 16.02 -5.00 1.85
CA HIS A 132 15.07 -6.02 2.26
C HIS A 132 14.72 -6.96 1.12
N SER A 133 14.67 -6.44 -0.11
CA SER A 133 14.44 -7.16 -1.35
C SER A 133 15.24 -6.54 -2.51
N THR A 134 15.06 -7.07 -3.72
CA THR A 134 15.57 -6.44 -4.95
C THR A 134 14.62 -5.38 -5.52
N SER A 135 13.50 -5.12 -4.84
CA SER A 135 12.40 -4.29 -5.33
C SER A 135 11.99 -3.20 -4.33
N ASP A 136 12.89 -2.83 -3.40
CA ASP A 136 12.58 -1.88 -2.35
C ASP A 136 12.42 -0.46 -2.91
N LEU A 137 11.24 0.12 -2.68
CA LEU A 137 10.84 1.46 -3.06
C LEU A 137 10.37 2.23 -1.83
N MET A 138 11.04 3.34 -1.53
CA MET A 138 10.64 4.26 -0.46
C MET A 138 9.99 5.51 -1.02
N PHE A 139 9.00 6.03 -0.29
CA PHE A 139 8.27 7.25 -0.62
C PHE A 139 8.56 8.31 0.43
N GLU A 140 9.14 9.44 0.01
CA GLU A 140 9.39 10.61 0.85
C GLU A 140 8.36 11.70 0.54
N ILE A 141 7.73 12.24 1.58
CA ILE A 141 6.98 13.50 1.51
C ILE A 141 7.93 14.61 1.97
N PRO A 142 8.28 15.60 1.12
CA PRO A 142 9.17 16.69 1.50
C PRO A 142 8.65 17.47 2.71
N ASP A 143 9.58 17.98 3.53
CA ASP A 143 9.26 18.69 4.79
C ASP A 143 8.31 19.88 4.60
N SER A 144 8.35 20.54 3.45
CA SER A 144 7.47 21.66 3.11
C SER A 144 5.99 21.28 3.06
N GLU A 145 5.67 19.99 2.91
CA GLU A 145 4.30 19.49 2.67
C GLU A 145 3.72 18.71 3.86
N ARG A 146 4.52 18.32 4.87
CA ARG A 146 4.09 17.48 6.02
C ARG A 146 3.00 18.09 6.93
N GLY A 147 2.67 19.37 6.75
CA GLY A 147 1.63 20.06 7.53
C GLY A 147 0.22 19.92 6.94
N GLN A 148 0.07 19.31 5.77
CA GLN A 148 -1.19 19.28 5.01
C GLN A 148 -1.90 17.91 5.03
N ASP A 149 -1.25 16.87 5.54
CA ASP A 149 -1.73 15.49 5.50
C ASP A 149 -1.96 14.89 6.90
N GLN A 150 -3.02 14.10 7.03
CA GLN A 150 -3.24 13.25 8.20
C GLN A 150 -2.85 11.81 7.86
N VAL A 151 -1.79 11.32 8.51
CA VAL A 151 -1.35 9.93 8.40
C VAL A 151 -2.17 9.06 9.34
N GLY A 152 -2.89 8.08 8.79
CA GLY A 152 -3.57 7.04 9.56
C GLY A 152 -2.83 5.71 9.44
N VAL A 153 -2.67 5.01 10.57
CA VAL A 153 -2.14 3.64 10.58
C VAL A 153 -3.30 2.69 10.86
N ALA A 154 -3.56 1.76 9.94
CA ALA A 154 -4.63 0.78 10.08
C ALA A 154 -4.16 -0.43 10.91
N SER A 155 -3.59 -0.19 12.10
CA SER A 155 -3.26 -1.27 13.02
C SER A 155 -4.49 -1.63 13.87
N GLY A 156 -4.73 -2.91 14.12
CA GLY A 156 -5.86 -3.41 14.93
C GLY A 156 -5.82 -3.03 16.43
N ARG A 157 -5.01 -2.03 16.81
CA ARG A 157 -5.01 -1.42 18.14
C ARG A 157 -5.21 0.08 17.97
N ASN A 158 -6.22 0.63 18.67
CA ASN A 158 -6.45 2.07 18.82
C ASN A 158 -5.12 2.77 19.13
N ALA A 159 -4.54 3.45 18.14
CA ALA A 159 -3.47 4.39 18.38
C ALA A 159 -4.12 5.75 18.66
N GLY A 160 -4.17 6.11 19.95
CA GLY A 160 -4.55 7.45 20.36
C GLY A 160 -3.54 8.46 19.83
N ILE A 161 -4.05 9.51 19.21
CA ILE A 161 -3.27 10.69 18.83
C ILE A 161 -2.99 11.46 20.12
N CYS A 162 -1.75 11.41 20.61
CA CYS A 162 -1.26 12.40 21.57
C CYS A 162 -0.81 13.61 20.75
N GLY A 163 -1.64 14.65 20.72
CA GLY A 163 -1.21 15.98 20.31
C GLY A 163 -0.66 16.68 21.55
N ASP A 164 0.62 17.01 21.54
CA ASP A 164 1.20 17.87 22.57
C ASP A 164 1.01 19.34 22.18
N HIS A 165 0.44 20.09 23.13
CA HIS A 165 0.41 21.55 23.20
C HIS A 165 1.78 22.11 23.57
#